data_AF-A0A8H4NZE7-F1
#
_entry.id   AF-A0A8H4NZE7-F1
#
_cell.length_a   1.000
_cell.length_b   1.000
_cell.length_c   1.000
_cell.angle_alpha   90.00
_cell.angle_beta   90.00
_cell.angle_gamma   90.00
#
_symmetry.space_group_name_H-M   'P 1'
#
loop_
_entity.id
_entity.type
_entity.pdbx_description
1 polymer ?
#
loop_
_entity_poly.entity_id
_entity_poly.type
_entity_poly.pdbx_seq_one_letter_code
_entity_poly.pdbx_strand_id
1 'polypeptide(L)'
;MEGQRGVELTRMTSIRTIGRVRQQLFGEAVRIEDGDIRRAESTKASETKDEAKDTITQDSPRPLPPGHRPIANTNSRLLQLPMELQLMILKKLTFGQIETLRRTCRYLRSQISKPVIRELFPGLRFELLSTCFRCLCYDPMRSRLIRADESDARYPLANECVSCVAARGGFTIGRRYTLATWATVSVCRYCGYPITGDPVWNEPEFHHGCYKRFRKVLFYYFLVGCAQSAASIIGAALCWSYFRHEVLVLAPTIVNFFMGIWVFILTLVRNLELRTYHWALILELGIFALWSPPLKTIVDNTRQTPGKLSKADIATISFIAINMAFRLLNILGNIILVAEYEFWDRFRPDKSRIRRFLKQVVAFLVFWTYPQSVEQSYPGKWWFTKREPRPWEA
;
A
#
# COMPACT_ATOMS: atom_id res chain seq x y z
N MET A 1 16.51 -0.77 66.33
CA MET A 1 15.80 -2.03 66.53
C MET A 1 15.34 -2.54 65.16
N GLU A 2 14.88 -3.79 65.11
CA GLU A 2 14.63 -4.66 63.96
C GLU A 2 13.67 -4.08 62.88
N GLY A 3 13.59 -4.64 61.66
CA GLY A 3 14.30 -5.79 61.08
C GLY A 3 13.70 -6.24 59.72
N GLN A 4 14.26 -7.30 59.11
CA GLN A 4 13.95 -7.70 57.72
C GLN A 4 12.83 -8.76 57.56
N ARG A 5 12.06 -8.64 56.46
CA ARG A 5 11.45 -9.67 55.56
C ARG A 5 10.26 -9.03 54.80
N GLY A 6 9.89 -9.37 53.56
CA GLY A 6 10.48 -10.18 52.46
C GLY A 6 9.74 -9.80 51.15
N VAL A 7 10.38 -9.70 49.98
CA VAL A 7 10.64 -10.79 48.99
C VAL A 7 9.41 -11.18 48.13
N GLU A 8 9.64 -11.28 46.81
CA GLU A 8 8.78 -11.82 45.73
C GLU A 8 7.43 -11.16 45.36
N LEU A 9 7.38 -10.55 44.16
CA LEU A 9 6.22 -10.64 43.27
C LEU A 9 6.62 -10.69 41.77
N THR A 10 7.56 -11.59 41.44
CA THR A 10 8.11 -11.73 40.09
C THR A 10 7.44 -12.87 39.32
N ARG A 11 6.28 -12.65 38.67
CA ARG A 11 5.74 -13.39 37.50
C ARG A 11 4.26 -13.04 37.19
N MET A 12 4.00 -12.23 36.15
CA MET A 12 2.71 -12.21 35.41
C MET A 12 2.86 -11.71 33.95
N THR A 13 3.85 -12.22 33.22
CA THR A 13 4.15 -11.82 31.83
C THR A 13 4.05 -12.95 30.79
N SER A 14 3.68 -14.17 31.20
CA SER A 14 4.08 -15.39 30.47
C SER A 14 2.99 -16.13 29.67
N ILE A 15 1.75 -15.63 29.58
CA ILE A 15 0.64 -16.38 28.93
C ILE A 15 -0.01 -15.62 27.76
N ARG A 16 -0.48 -14.38 27.98
CA ARG A 16 -1.20 -13.61 26.93
C ARG A 16 -0.35 -13.33 25.68
N THR A 17 0.96 -13.15 25.84
CA THR A 17 1.92 -12.93 24.74
C THR A 17 2.10 -14.18 23.88
N ILE A 18 2.21 -15.36 24.50
CA ILE A 18 2.37 -16.64 23.81
C ILE A 18 1.10 -17.00 23.02
N GLY A 19 -0.08 -16.69 23.55
CA GLY A 19 -1.35 -16.85 22.84
C GLY A 19 -1.41 -16.12 21.50
N ARG A 20 -0.93 -14.86 21.45
CA ARG A 20 -0.85 -14.09 20.20
C ARG A 20 0.17 -14.66 19.21
N VAL A 21 1.35 -15.10 19.69
CA VAL A 21 2.37 -15.75 18.82
C VAL A 21 1.81 -17.03 18.19
N ARG A 22 1.05 -17.84 18.94
CA ARG A 22 0.34 -19.02 18.39
C ARG A 22 -0.69 -18.62 17.34
N GLN A 23 -1.49 -17.57 17.56
CA GLN A 23 -2.45 -17.05 16.58
C GLN A 23 -1.78 -16.51 15.29
N GLN A 24 -0.60 -15.89 15.39
CA GLN A 24 0.14 -15.37 14.24
C GLN A 24 0.83 -16.48 13.42
N LEU A 25 1.33 -17.55 14.07
CA LEU A 25 2.06 -18.63 13.40
C LEU A 25 1.16 -19.78 12.90
N PHE A 26 0.14 -20.15 13.66
CA PHE A 26 -0.69 -21.35 13.41
C PHE A 26 -2.18 -21.00 13.44
N GLY A 27 -2.58 -20.08 12.54
CA GLY A 27 -3.96 -19.60 12.43
C GLY A 27 -4.98 -20.73 12.30
N GLU A 28 -6.04 -20.64 13.10
CA GLU A 28 -6.95 -21.72 13.45
C GLU A 28 -7.67 -22.35 12.24
N ALA A 29 -7.59 -23.68 12.13
CA ALA A 29 -8.10 -24.45 11.00
C ALA A 29 -9.60 -24.76 11.16
N VAL A 30 -10.45 -23.74 10.98
CA VAL A 30 -11.90 -23.91 10.89
C VAL A 30 -12.23 -24.60 9.56
N ARG A 31 -13.01 -25.69 9.61
CA ARG A 31 -13.53 -26.37 8.41
C ARG A 31 -14.37 -25.42 7.57
N ILE A 32 -14.25 -25.57 6.25
CA ILE A 32 -15.29 -25.17 5.30
C ILE A 32 -15.99 -26.48 4.91
N GLU A 33 -17.30 -26.53 5.09
CA GLU A 33 -18.18 -27.56 4.51
C GLU A 33 -18.98 -26.89 3.37
N ASP A 34 -19.34 -27.67 2.35
CA ASP A 34 -19.73 -27.14 1.04
C ASP A 34 -21.14 -26.52 0.97
N GLY A 35 -21.33 -25.59 0.02
CA GLY A 35 -22.59 -24.89 -0.23
C GLY A 35 -22.70 -24.42 -1.68
N ASP A 36 -23.31 -25.24 -2.51
CA ASP A 36 -23.39 -25.14 -3.97
C ASP A 36 -24.26 -23.93 -4.45
N ILE A 37 -23.72 -23.04 -5.30
CA ILE A 37 -24.54 -22.35 -6.32
C ILE A 37 -23.83 -22.39 -7.69
N ARG A 38 -24.57 -22.94 -8.66
CA ARG A 38 -24.21 -23.27 -10.05
C ARG A 38 -24.00 -22.01 -10.90
N ARG A 39 -22.94 -21.93 -11.70
CA ARG A 39 -22.84 -22.34 -13.13
C ARG A 39 -23.85 -21.66 -14.07
N ALA A 40 -23.36 -20.66 -14.81
CA ALA A 40 -23.50 -20.45 -16.26
C ALA A 40 -22.17 -19.79 -16.71
N GLU A 41 -21.37 -20.28 -17.66
CA GLU A 41 -21.61 -20.51 -19.11
C GLU A 41 -21.74 -19.20 -19.91
N SER A 42 -20.97 -18.94 -20.98
CA SER A 42 -19.90 -19.76 -21.61
C SER A 42 -18.88 -18.92 -22.45
N THR A 43 -17.92 -19.60 -23.09
CA THR A 43 -17.01 -19.27 -24.23
C THR A 43 -16.90 -17.82 -24.76
N LYS A 44 -15.72 -17.21 -24.99
CA LYS A 44 -14.49 -17.57 -25.77
C LYS A 44 -14.61 -17.47 -27.31
N ALA A 45 -13.49 -16.99 -27.91
CA ALA A 45 -13.12 -16.95 -29.34
C ALA A 45 -13.86 -15.90 -30.22
N SER A 46 -13.28 -15.39 -31.32
CA SER A 46 -11.95 -15.61 -31.92
C SER A 46 -11.26 -14.30 -32.36
N GLU A 47 -10.03 -14.41 -32.89
CA GLU A 47 -9.26 -13.32 -33.50
C GLU A 47 -9.71 -13.03 -34.94
N THR A 48 -9.31 -11.86 -35.46
CA THR A 48 -9.05 -11.65 -36.90
C THR A 48 -7.97 -10.56 -37.04
N LYS A 49 -7.26 -10.53 -38.17
CA LYS A 49 -6.03 -9.75 -38.37
C LYS A 49 -5.98 -9.18 -39.80
N ASP A 50 -4.92 -8.41 -40.07
CA ASP A 50 -4.48 -7.93 -41.39
C ASP A 50 -5.41 -6.84 -42.02
N GLU A 51 -4.96 -5.94 -42.90
CA GLU A 51 -3.63 -5.76 -43.53
C GLU A 51 -3.27 -4.26 -43.70
N ALA A 52 -2.24 -3.91 -44.48
CA ALA A 52 -1.58 -2.60 -44.49
C ALA A 52 -1.82 -1.71 -45.74
N LYS A 53 -1.37 -0.43 -45.60
CA LYS A 53 -0.93 0.61 -46.59
C LYS A 53 -1.65 1.99 -46.45
N ASP A 54 -1.07 3.14 -46.85
CA ASP A 54 0.26 3.39 -47.47
C ASP A 54 1.04 4.61 -46.87
N THR A 55 1.73 5.42 -47.70
CA THR A 55 2.92 6.23 -47.35
C THR A 55 2.95 7.60 -48.10
N ILE A 56 3.97 8.46 -47.86
CA ILE A 56 4.41 9.67 -48.64
C ILE A 56 3.59 10.98 -48.35
N THR A 57 4.13 12.22 -48.17
CA THR A 57 5.48 12.80 -47.89
C THR A 57 5.36 14.27 -47.37
N GLN A 58 6.49 14.93 -47.05
CA GLN A 58 6.80 16.34 -46.64
C GLN A 58 6.02 17.50 -47.37
N ASP A 59 6.07 18.81 -47.02
CA ASP A 59 7.10 19.62 -46.32
C ASP A 59 6.56 20.90 -45.57
N SER A 60 7.40 21.93 -45.34
CA SER A 60 7.33 23.02 -44.32
C SER A 60 6.70 24.39 -44.79
N PRO A 61 6.90 25.59 -44.15
CA PRO A 61 6.10 26.10 -43.00
C PRO A 61 5.44 27.52 -43.09
N ARG A 62 4.44 27.77 -42.21
CA ARG A 62 3.86 29.10 -41.77
C ARG A 62 3.04 29.89 -42.83
N PRO A 63 2.22 30.93 -42.45
CA PRO A 63 2.07 31.61 -41.16
C PRO A 63 0.66 31.58 -40.49
N LEU A 64 0.54 32.15 -39.29
CA LEU A 64 -0.73 32.50 -38.60
C LEU A 64 -1.25 33.86 -39.09
N PRO A 65 -2.56 34.04 -39.31
CA PRO A 65 -3.47 34.58 -38.26
C PRO A 65 -4.92 34.05 -38.40
N PRO A 66 -5.98 34.71 -37.87
CA PRO A 66 -6.22 34.98 -36.46
C PRO A 66 -7.51 34.29 -35.93
N GLY A 67 -7.60 34.12 -34.61
CA GLY A 67 -8.89 34.05 -33.90
C GLY A 67 -9.86 32.93 -34.26
N HIS A 68 -9.54 31.68 -33.91
CA HIS A 68 -10.52 30.59 -33.88
C HIS A 68 -11.66 30.89 -32.89
N ARG A 69 -12.74 31.51 -33.37
CA ARG A 69 -14.07 31.34 -32.77
C ARG A 69 -14.42 29.85 -32.89
N PRO A 70 -14.81 29.14 -31.82
CA PRO A 70 -15.24 27.76 -31.95
C PRO A 70 -16.51 27.74 -32.82
N ILE A 71 -16.41 27.15 -34.01
CA ILE A 71 -17.56 26.89 -34.87
C ILE A 71 -18.47 25.95 -34.11
N ALA A 72 -19.59 26.48 -33.61
CA ALA A 72 -20.61 25.67 -32.98
C ALA A 72 -21.19 24.75 -34.07
N ASN A 73 -20.91 23.44 -33.98
CA ASN A 73 -21.37 22.46 -34.95
C ASN A 73 -22.88 22.19 -34.74
N THR A 74 -23.69 23.12 -35.24
CA THR A 74 -25.15 23.18 -35.09
C THR A 74 -25.88 22.04 -35.79
N ASN A 75 -25.19 21.25 -36.62
CA ASN A 75 -25.70 20.02 -37.23
C ASN A 75 -25.83 18.84 -36.24
N SER A 76 -25.87 19.12 -34.94
CA SER A 76 -26.17 18.14 -33.91
C SER A 76 -27.67 17.83 -33.93
N ARG A 77 -28.06 16.77 -34.64
CA ARG A 77 -29.47 16.30 -34.79
C ARG A 77 -30.24 16.23 -33.46
N LEU A 78 -29.56 15.98 -32.34
CA LEU A 78 -30.13 16.00 -30.99
C LEU A 78 -30.78 17.34 -30.58
N LEU A 79 -30.34 18.47 -31.15
CA LEU A 79 -30.91 19.81 -30.89
C LEU A 79 -32.13 20.12 -31.78
N GLN A 80 -32.42 19.26 -32.76
CA GLN A 80 -33.56 19.39 -33.69
C GLN A 80 -34.79 18.59 -33.23
N LEU A 81 -34.71 17.85 -32.12
CA LEU A 81 -35.89 17.16 -31.55
C LEU A 81 -36.90 18.18 -31.01
N PRO A 82 -38.22 17.92 -31.12
CA PRO A 82 -39.27 18.60 -30.36
C PRO A 82 -38.95 18.71 -28.86
N MET A 83 -39.38 19.79 -28.22
CA MET A 83 -39.02 20.13 -26.84
C MET A 83 -39.50 19.07 -25.84
N GLU A 84 -40.61 18.43 -26.13
CA GLU A 84 -41.25 17.35 -25.37
C GLU A 84 -40.32 16.14 -25.31
N LEU A 85 -39.70 15.77 -26.43
CA LEU A 85 -38.74 14.66 -26.48
C LEU A 85 -37.41 15.04 -25.81
N GLN A 86 -36.97 16.30 -25.91
CA GLN A 86 -35.81 16.78 -25.15
C GLN A 86 -36.07 16.69 -23.63
N LEU A 87 -37.26 17.07 -23.16
CA LEU A 87 -37.68 16.94 -21.76
C LEU A 87 -37.81 15.47 -21.31
N MET A 88 -38.33 14.58 -22.16
CA MET A 88 -38.37 13.13 -21.88
C MET A 88 -36.97 12.53 -21.74
N ILE A 89 -36.00 12.96 -22.56
CA ILE A 89 -34.59 12.55 -22.44
C ILE A 89 -33.99 13.09 -21.14
N LEU A 90 -34.19 14.38 -20.83
CA LEU A 90 -33.70 14.99 -19.59
C LEU A 90 -34.25 14.29 -18.35
N LYS A 91 -35.53 13.90 -18.34
CA LYS A 91 -36.18 13.14 -17.24
C LYS A 91 -35.59 11.72 -17.02
N LYS A 92 -34.72 11.23 -17.91
CA LYS A 92 -33.98 9.96 -17.75
C LYS A 92 -32.51 10.14 -17.34
N LEU A 93 -32.01 11.37 -17.25
CA LEU A 93 -30.63 11.67 -16.86
C LEU A 93 -30.55 12.05 -15.37
N THR A 94 -29.45 11.68 -14.71
CA THR A 94 -29.17 12.11 -13.33
C THR A 94 -28.78 13.59 -13.28
N PHE A 95 -28.91 14.24 -12.11
CA PHE A 95 -28.50 15.64 -11.94
C PHE A 95 -27.08 15.92 -12.48
N GLY A 96 -26.12 15.04 -12.18
CA GLY A 96 -24.74 15.17 -12.63
C GLY A 96 -24.56 15.04 -14.16
N GLN A 97 -25.35 14.18 -14.82
CA GLN A 97 -25.36 14.08 -16.28
C GLN A 97 -25.94 15.35 -16.92
N ILE A 98 -27.03 15.89 -16.38
CA ILE A 98 -27.64 17.14 -16.85
C ILE A 98 -26.69 18.33 -16.65
N GLU A 99 -26.04 18.45 -15.50
CA GLU A 99 -25.06 19.51 -15.26
C GLU A 99 -23.80 19.35 -16.13
N THR A 100 -23.42 18.12 -16.50
CA THR A 100 -22.38 17.88 -17.53
C THR A 100 -22.84 18.36 -18.91
N LEU A 101 -24.08 18.02 -19.30
CA LEU A 101 -24.68 18.43 -20.59
C LEU A 101 -24.73 19.96 -20.72
N ARG A 102 -25.05 20.68 -19.63
CA ARG A 102 -25.03 22.15 -19.55
C ARG A 102 -23.64 22.78 -19.66
N ARG A 103 -22.57 22.00 -19.44
CA ARG A 103 -21.19 22.46 -19.61
C ARG A 103 -20.67 22.28 -21.04
N THR A 104 -21.29 21.39 -21.84
CA THR A 104 -20.86 21.13 -23.23
C THR A 104 -21.29 22.19 -24.23
N CYS A 105 -22.48 22.80 -24.10
CA CYS A 105 -23.01 23.74 -25.08
C CYS A 105 -23.80 24.89 -24.44
N ARG A 106 -23.60 26.12 -24.96
CA ARG A 106 -24.32 27.33 -24.52
C ARG A 106 -25.84 27.23 -24.71
N TYR A 107 -26.30 26.61 -25.81
CA TYR A 107 -27.73 26.41 -26.08
C TYR A 107 -28.40 25.51 -25.03
N LEU A 108 -27.76 24.40 -24.67
CA LEU A 108 -28.26 23.49 -23.63
C LEU A 108 -28.17 24.15 -22.25
N ARG A 109 -27.17 25.02 -22.01
CA ARG A 109 -27.08 25.82 -20.78
C ARG A 109 -28.21 26.86 -20.65
N SER A 110 -28.71 27.42 -21.75
CA SER A 110 -29.84 28.37 -21.72
C SER A 110 -31.20 27.66 -21.63
N GLN A 111 -31.41 26.57 -22.39
CA GLN A 111 -32.64 25.78 -22.33
C GLN A 111 -32.83 25.11 -20.95
N ILE A 112 -31.78 24.47 -20.44
CA ILE A 112 -31.80 23.81 -19.13
C ILE A 112 -31.56 24.87 -18.05
N SER A 113 -32.57 25.70 -17.82
CA SER A 113 -32.58 26.80 -16.86
C SER A 113 -32.67 26.32 -15.41
N LYS A 114 -32.45 27.21 -14.42
CA LYS A 114 -32.58 26.86 -12.99
C LYS A 114 -34.00 26.39 -12.60
N PRO A 115 -35.10 26.99 -13.12
CA PRO A 115 -36.45 26.47 -12.92
C PRO A 115 -36.63 25.03 -13.42
N VAL A 116 -36.23 24.74 -14.67
CA VAL A 116 -36.36 23.40 -15.28
C VAL A 116 -35.65 22.32 -14.45
N ILE A 117 -34.50 22.62 -13.85
CA ILE A 117 -33.81 21.68 -12.94
C ILE A 117 -34.60 21.40 -11.65
N ARG A 118 -35.31 22.39 -11.10
CA ARG A 118 -36.16 22.20 -9.90
C ARG A 118 -37.41 21.37 -10.21
N GLU A 119 -37.94 21.51 -11.42
CA GLU A 119 -39.10 20.75 -11.90
C GLU A 119 -38.74 19.29 -12.24
N LEU A 120 -37.58 19.06 -12.88
CA LEU A 120 -37.04 17.72 -13.14
C LEU A 120 -36.65 16.97 -11.85
N PHE A 121 -36.18 17.70 -10.83
CA PHE A 121 -35.76 17.13 -9.54
C PHE A 121 -36.48 17.82 -8.36
N PRO A 122 -37.73 17.43 -8.03
CA PRO A 122 -38.41 17.96 -6.85
C PRO A 122 -37.62 17.68 -5.55
N GLY A 123 -36.88 16.58 -5.51
CA GLY A 123 -35.94 16.24 -4.44
C GLY A 123 -34.54 16.84 -4.59
N LEU A 124 -34.37 18.03 -5.19
CA LEU A 124 -33.05 18.56 -5.59
C LEU A 124 -31.96 18.50 -4.50
N ARG A 125 -32.27 18.75 -3.22
CA ARG A 125 -31.27 18.63 -2.13
C ARG A 125 -30.75 17.19 -1.97
N PHE A 126 -31.60 16.18 -2.19
CA PHE A 126 -31.18 14.78 -2.20
C PHE A 126 -30.23 14.50 -3.37
N GLU A 127 -30.56 14.95 -4.57
CA GLU A 127 -29.75 14.76 -5.78
C GLU A 127 -28.38 15.41 -5.68
N LEU A 128 -28.30 16.63 -5.14
CA LEU A 128 -27.05 17.34 -4.92
C LEU A 128 -26.15 16.62 -3.90
N LEU A 129 -26.73 16.12 -2.79
CA LEU A 129 -25.99 15.32 -1.80
C LEU A 129 -25.58 13.93 -2.32
N SER A 130 -26.32 13.38 -3.28
CA SER A 130 -26.04 12.10 -3.95
C SER A 130 -25.14 12.25 -5.20
N THR A 131 -24.61 13.44 -5.48
CA THR A 131 -23.72 13.71 -6.62
C THR A 131 -22.34 14.17 -6.16
N CYS A 132 -21.27 13.63 -6.75
CA CYS A 132 -19.92 14.13 -6.52
C CYS A 132 -19.71 15.51 -7.18
N PHE A 133 -19.35 16.53 -6.40
CA PHE A 133 -19.02 17.88 -6.88
C PHE A 133 -18.01 17.89 -8.05
N ARG A 134 -16.98 17.03 -7.98
CA ARG A 134 -15.81 17.10 -8.86
C ARG A 134 -15.98 16.38 -10.20
N CYS A 135 -16.51 15.15 -10.19
CA CYS A 135 -16.68 14.33 -11.40
C CYS A 135 -18.15 14.19 -11.86
N LEU A 136 -19.11 14.72 -11.10
CA LEU A 136 -20.55 14.63 -11.37
C LEU A 136 -21.10 13.19 -11.46
N CYS A 137 -20.36 12.17 -11.00
CA CYS A 137 -20.91 10.84 -10.79
C CYS A 137 -21.99 10.88 -9.70
N TYR A 138 -23.10 10.20 -9.96
CA TYR A 138 -24.23 10.00 -9.06
C TYR A 138 -24.08 8.68 -8.30
N ASP A 139 -24.32 8.70 -6.99
CA ASP A 139 -24.38 7.53 -6.11
C ASP A 139 -25.64 7.65 -5.23
N PRO A 140 -26.76 6.99 -5.61
CA PRO A 140 -28.03 7.11 -4.87
C PRO A 140 -27.94 6.52 -3.46
N MET A 141 -27.03 5.57 -3.24
CA MET A 141 -26.81 4.92 -1.95
C MET A 141 -25.82 5.70 -1.07
N ARG A 142 -25.13 6.71 -1.61
CA ARG A 142 -24.13 7.57 -0.94
C ARG A 142 -22.94 6.87 -0.28
N SER A 143 -22.87 5.54 -0.39
CA SER A 143 -21.86 4.67 0.23
C SER A 143 -20.43 4.93 -0.25
N ARG A 144 -20.26 5.61 -1.40
CA ARG A 144 -18.97 5.95 -2.01
C ARG A 144 -18.72 7.45 -2.10
N LEU A 145 -19.54 8.26 -1.43
CA LEU A 145 -19.39 9.71 -1.28
C LEU A 145 -18.90 10.03 0.14
N ILE A 146 -17.74 10.70 0.22
CA ILE A 146 -17.28 11.36 1.45
C ILE A 146 -18.15 12.60 1.66
N ARG A 147 -18.66 12.77 2.88
CA ARG A 147 -19.44 13.94 3.27
C ARG A 147 -18.53 15.16 3.38
N ALA A 148 -18.95 16.28 2.80
CA ALA A 148 -18.40 17.59 3.11
C ALA A 148 -19.09 18.19 4.34
N ASP A 149 -18.37 19.06 5.05
CA ASP A 149 -18.94 19.81 6.17
C ASP A 149 -20.03 20.78 5.69
N GLU A 150 -20.99 21.08 6.57
CA GLU A 150 -22.13 21.94 6.25
C GLU A 150 -21.76 23.43 6.26
N SER A 151 -20.56 23.77 6.74
CA SER A 151 -19.94 25.09 6.62
C SER A 151 -19.33 25.36 5.22
N ASP A 152 -19.20 24.36 4.35
CA ASP A 152 -18.62 24.55 3.02
C ASP A 152 -19.54 25.43 2.15
N ALA A 153 -19.00 26.51 1.58
CA ALA A 153 -19.72 27.45 0.73
C ALA A 153 -20.36 26.83 -0.54
N ARG A 154 -20.07 25.56 -0.85
CA ARG A 154 -20.66 24.78 -1.95
C ARG A 154 -21.79 23.83 -1.51
N TYR A 155 -22.05 23.71 -0.20
CA TYR A 155 -23.12 22.87 0.32
C TYR A 155 -24.48 23.27 -0.30
N PRO A 156 -25.33 22.31 -0.73
CA PRO A 156 -25.22 20.85 -0.55
C PRO A 156 -24.39 20.11 -1.61
N LEU A 157 -23.93 20.75 -2.69
CA LEU A 157 -23.10 20.12 -3.74
C LEU A 157 -21.60 20.22 -3.39
N ALA A 158 -21.24 19.77 -2.19
CA ALA A 158 -19.86 19.78 -1.69
C ALA A 158 -19.26 18.36 -1.55
N ASN A 159 -20.09 17.31 -1.51
CA ASN A 159 -19.66 15.91 -1.35
C ASN A 159 -18.72 15.46 -2.49
N GLU A 160 -17.72 14.65 -2.16
CA GLU A 160 -16.75 14.12 -3.13
C GLU A 160 -16.70 12.59 -3.09
N CYS A 161 -16.63 11.94 -4.26
CA CYS A 161 -16.49 10.49 -4.32
C CYS A 161 -15.08 10.03 -3.92
N VAL A 162 -15.00 8.81 -3.39
CA VAL A 162 -13.75 8.18 -2.94
C VAL A 162 -12.65 8.23 -4.00
N SER A 163 -12.96 8.07 -5.30
CA SER A 163 -11.95 8.15 -6.36
C SER A 163 -11.37 9.56 -6.53
N CYS A 164 -12.18 10.62 -6.42
CA CYS A 164 -11.68 12.00 -6.49
C CYS A 164 -10.86 12.38 -5.26
N VAL A 165 -11.29 11.98 -4.06
CA VAL A 165 -10.53 12.20 -2.82
C VAL A 165 -9.18 11.47 -2.85
N ALA A 166 -9.15 10.22 -3.35
CA ALA A 166 -7.92 9.45 -3.53
C ALA A 166 -6.97 10.05 -4.57
N ALA A 167 -7.50 10.61 -5.67
CA ALA A 167 -6.71 11.26 -6.71
C ALA A 167 -6.00 12.53 -6.20
N ARG A 168 -6.68 13.34 -5.37
CA ARG A 168 -6.05 14.48 -4.65
C ARG A 168 -5.24 14.07 -3.41
N GLY A 169 -5.05 12.77 -3.17
CA GLY A 169 -4.27 12.22 -2.06
C GLY A 169 -4.89 12.36 -0.66
N GLY A 170 -6.16 12.76 -0.55
CA GLY A 170 -6.80 13.21 0.69
C GLY A 170 -7.08 12.13 1.76
N PHE A 171 -6.69 10.88 1.54
CA PHE A 171 -6.80 9.79 2.53
C PHE A 171 -5.47 9.55 3.25
N THR A 172 -5.52 9.57 4.59
CA THR A 172 -4.44 9.15 5.49
C THR A 172 -4.91 7.98 6.37
N ILE A 173 -4.00 7.06 6.70
CA ILE A 173 -4.28 5.93 7.59
C ILE A 173 -4.40 6.43 9.05
N GLY A 174 -5.19 5.73 9.88
CA GLY A 174 -5.49 6.10 11.26
C GLY A 174 -6.66 7.09 11.40
N ARG A 175 -6.94 7.89 10.36
CA ARG A 175 -8.13 8.75 10.32
C ARG A 175 -9.38 7.98 9.92
N ARG A 176 -10.52 8.40 10.48
CA ARG A 176 -11.87 7.97 10.09
C ARG A 176 -12.51 9.06 9.25
N TYR A 177 -13.28 8.67 8.24
CA TYR A 177 -13.97 9.58 7.33
C TYR A 177 -15.47 9.35 7.43
N THR A 178 -16.27 10.41 7.34
CA THR A 178 -17.73 10.33 7.29
C THR A 178 -18.21 10.14 5.85
N LEU A 179 -19.04 9.13 5.62
CA LEU A 179 -19.79 9.00 4.37
C LEU A 179 -21.00 9.92 4.36
N ALA A 180 -21.53 10.21 3.17
CA ALA A 180 -22.81 10.93 3.03
C ALA A 180 -24.04 10.08 3.43
N THR A 181 -23.84 8.82 3.84
CA THR A 181 -24.78 7.99 4.61
C THR A 181 -24.71 8.20 6.13
N TRP A 182 -23.84 9.10 6.62
CA TRP A 182 -23.48 9.31 8.03
C TRP A 182 -22.70 8.16 8.70
N ALA A 183 -22.49 7.03 8.02
CA ALA A 183 -21.57 6.00 8.51
C ALA A 183 -20.13 6.53 8.59
N THR A 184 -19.40 6.18 9.65
CA THR A 184 -17.95 6.43 9.75
C THR A 184 -17.18 5.24 9.22
N VAL A 185 -16.16 5.49 8.40
CA VAL A 185 -15.35 4.45 7.77
C VAL A 185 -13.86 4.63 8.05
N SER A 186 -13.17 3.53 8.31
CA SER A 186 -11.72 3.43 8.44
C SER A 186 -11.05 3.43 7.06
N VAL A 187 -9.81 3.94 6.98
CA VAL A 187 -8.95 3.78 5.80
C VAL A 187 -8.18 2.47 5.91
N CYS A 188 -8.28 1.60 4.91
CA CYS A 188 -7.61 0.29 4.94
C CYS A 188 -6.09 0.44 4.96
N ARG A 189 -5.44 -0.11 6.00
CA ARG A 189 -3.99 0.06 6.20
C ARG A 189 -3.16 -0.45 5.03
N TYR A 190 -3.53 -1.57 4.41
CA TYR A 190 -2.78 -2.15 3.30
C TYR A 190 -2.81 -1.33 2.00
N CYS A 191 -3.91 -0.60 1.72
CA CYS A 191 -4.13 0.02 0.41
C CYS A 191 -4.43 1.53 0.40
N GLY A 192 -4.73 2.16 1.55
CA GLY A 192 -5.00 3.60 1.63
C GLY A 192 -6.37 4.04 1.11
N TYR A 193 -7.31 3.12 0.88
CA TYR A 193 -8.69 3.42 0.49
C TYR A 193 -9.68 3.14 1.65
N PRO A 194 -10.76 3.92 1.79
CA PRO A 194 -11.77 3.69 2.81
C PRO A 194 -12.51 2.35 2.65
N ILE A 195 -12.93 1.78 3.77
CA ILE A 195 -13.69 0.53 3.85
C ILE A 195 -15.18 0.88 3.76
N THR A 196 -15.75 0.73 2.56
CA THR A 196 -17.14 1.13 2.20
C THR A 196 -18.10 -0.08 2.04
N GLY A 197 -17.65 -1.24 2.48
CA GLY A 197 -18.37 -2.52 2.54
C GLY A 197 -17.74 -3.38 3.63
N ASP A 198 -18.05 -4.68 3.67
CA ASP A 198 -17.80 -5.51 4.85
C ASP A 198 -16.32 -5.55 5.30
N PRO A 199 -16.01 -5.15 6.55
CA PRO A 199 -14.67 -5.27 7.13
C PRO A 199 -14.35 -6.71 7.52
N VAL A 200 -13.07 -7.01 7.79
CA VAL A 200 -12.70 -8.29 8.44
C VAL A 200 -13.13 -8.24 9.91
N TRP A 201 -13.86 -9.26 10.37
CA TRP A 201 -14.46 -9.34 11.71
C TRP A 201 -13.51 -8.98 12.87
N ASN A 202 -12.27 -9.49 12.84
CA ASN A 202 -11.25 -9.21 13.86
C ASN A 202 -10.36 -8.01 13.54
N GLU A 203 -10.42 -7.46 12.32
CA GLU A 203 -9.47 -6.48 11.78
C GLU A 203 -10.19 -5.40 10.96
N PRO A 204 -10.91 -4.46 11.62
CA PRO A 204 -11.79 -3.48 10.98
C PRO A 204 -11.05 -2.37 10.19
N GLU A 205 -9.73 -2.48 10.05
CA GLU A 205 -8.89 -1.60 9.24
C GLU A 205 -8.31 -2.31 8.00
N PHE A 206 -8.87 -3.46 7.60
CA PHE A 206 -8.55 -4.13 6.34
C PHE A 206 -9.79 -4.54 5.53
N HIS A 207 -9.78 -4.30 4.21
CA HIS A 207 -10.67 -5.01 3.30
C HIS A 207 -10.30 -6.50 3.27
N HIS A 208 -11.29 -7.39 3.22
CA HIS A 208 -11.08 -8.86 3.20
C HIS A 208 -10.06 -9.33 2.13
N GLY A 209 -10.17 -8.82 0.89
CA GLY A 209 -9.21 -9.14 -0.19
C GLY A 209 -7.81 -8.56 0.01
N CYS A 210 -7.67 -7.46 0.76
CA CYS A 210 -6.38 -6.88 1.13
C CYS A 210 -5.72 -7.71 2.23
N TYR A 211 -6.47 -8.10 3.26
CA TYR A 211 -5.98 -8.96 4.35
C TYR A 211 -5.50 -10.33 3.83
N LYS A 212 -6.24 -10.96 2.90
CA LYS A 212 -5.83 -12.21 2.24
C LYS A 212 -4.52 -12.09 1.45
N ARG A 213 -4.23 -10.92 0.86
CA ARG A 213 -2.92 -10.64 0.22
C ARG A 213 -1.83 -10.40 1.26
N PHE A 214 -2.13 -9.64 2.31
CA PHE A 214 -1.20 -9.33 3.38
C PHE A 214 -0.72 -10.58 4.14
N ARG A 215 -1.63 -11.52 4.46
CA ARG A 215 -1.25 -12.84 5.04
C ARG A 215 -0.28 -13.64 4.17
N LYS A 216 -0.37 -13.55 2.84
CA LYS A 216 0.64 -14.16 1.95
C LYS A 216 2.00 -13.49 2.07
N VAL A 217 2.05 -12.16 2.20
CA VAL A 217 3.30 -11.42 2.41
C VAL A 217 3.96 -11.80 3.74
N LEU A 218 3.18 -11.91 4.83
CA LEU A 218 3.68 -12.40 6.13
C LEU A 218 4.29 -13.81 6.01
N PHE A 219 3.63 -14.72 5.28
CA PHE A 219 4.15 -16.07 5.04
C PHE A 219 5.45 -16.09 4.22
N TYR A 220 5.54 -15.31 3.14
CA TYR A 220 6.79 -15.19 2.37
C TYR A 220 7.92 -14.56 3.18
N TYR A 221 7.63 -13.56 4.02
CA TYR A 221 8.60 -12.96 4.94
C TYR A 221 9.16 -13.98 5.93
N PHE A 222 8.31 -14.83 6.51
CA PHE A 222 8.75 -15.93 7.36
C PHE A 222 9.70 -16.89 6.63
N LEU A 223 9.36 -17.33 5.42
CA LEU A 223 10.23 -18.19 4.60
C LEU A 223 11.57 -17.53 4.24
N VAL A 224 11.56 -16.24 3.90
CA VAL A 224 12.78 -15.45 3.64
C VAL A 224 13.64 -15.34 4.90
N GLY A 225 13.03 -15.11 6.07
CA GLY A 225 13.72 -15.13 7.37
C GLY A 225 14.38 -16.47 7.66
N CYS A 226 13.68 -17.59 7.44
CA CYS A 226 14.26 -18.93 7.57
C CYS A 226 15.45 -19.15 6.62
N ALA A 227 15.34 -18.71 5.35
CA ALA A 227 16.42 -18.83 4.38
C ALA A 227 17.65 -17.96 4.74
N GLN A 228 17.44 -16.73 5.20
CA GLN A 228 18.48 -15.83 5.69
C GLN A 228 19.18 -16.40 6.94
N SER A 229 18.42 -16.94 7.89
CA SER A 229 18.95 -17.63 9.07
C SER A 229 19.78 -18.84 8.68
N ALA A 230 19.28 -19.71 7.79
CA ALA A 230 20.02 -20.88 7.31
C ALA A 230 21.33 -20.49 6.62
N ALA A 231 21.31 -19.52 5.71
CA ALA A 231 22.52 -19.02 5.04
C ALA A 231 23.54 -18.45 6.04
N SER A 232 23.08 -17.72 7.06
CA SER A 232 23.95 -17.16 8.10
C SER A 232 24.54 -18.21 9.04
N ILE A 233 23.78 -19.28 9.37
CA ILE A 233 24.25 -20.39 10.21
C ILE A 233 25.25 -21.25 9.43
N ILE A 234 24.94 -21.61 8.18
CA ILE A 234 25.84 -22.42 7.32
C ILE A 234 27.13 -21.64 7.04
N GLY A 235 27.04 -20.35 6.70
CA GLY A 235 28.23 -19.50 6.49
C GLY A 235 29.12 -19.42 7.74
N ALA A 236 28.53 -19.27 8.94
CA ALA A 236 29.30 -19.27 10.19
C ALA A 236 29.94 -20.64 10.48
N ALA A 237 29.19 -21.74 10.33
CA ALA A 237 29.69 -23.09 10.55
C ALA A 237 30.83 -23.47 9.58
N LEU A 238 30.75 -23.06 8.31
CA LEU A 238 31.83 -23.23 7.34
C LEU A 238 33.08 -22.44 7.74
N CYS A 239 32.93 -21.18 8.13
CA CYS A 239 34.03 -20.36 8.66
C CYS A 239 34.69 -21.01 9.89
N TRP A 240 33.91 -21.52 10.84
CA TRP A 240 34.42 -22.16 12.06
C TRP A 240 35.04 -23.55 11.80
N SER A 241 34.62 -24.26 10.75
CA SER A 241 35.15 -25.57 10.39
C SER A 241 36.47 -25.46 9.62
N TYR A 242 36.53 -24.60 8.59
CA TYR A 242 37.68 -24.53 7.67
C TYR A 242 38.70 -23.45 8.04
N PHE A 243 38.26 -22.33 8.64
CA PHE A 243 39.09 -21.15 8.90
C PHE A 243 39.29 -20.88 10.40
N ARG A 244 39.21 -21.92 11.25
CA ARG A 244 39.29 -21.84 12.72
C ARG A 244 40.55 -21.15 13.29
N HIS A 245 41.63 -21.08 12.51
CA HIS A 245 42.90 -20.46 12.90
C HIS A 245 43.03 -19.00 12.44
N GLU A 246 42.15 -18.55 11.54
CA GLU A 246 42.14 -17.19 11.00
C GLU A 246 41.33 -16.27 11.91
N VAL A 247 42.00 -15.52 12.79
CA VAL A 247 41.33 -14.62 13.77
C VAL A 247 40.40 -13.61 13.09
N LEU A 248 40.78 -13.11 11.91
CA LEU A 248 40.00 -12.19 11.07
C LEU A 248 38.74 -12.82 10.45
N VAL A 249 38.65 -14.15 10.43
CA VAL A 249 37.45 -14.90 10.02
C VAL A 249 36.64 -15.33 11.25
N LEU A 250 37.30 -15.89 12.26
CA LEU A 250 36.65 -16.46 13.44
C LEU A 250 35.97 -15.40 14.32
N ALA A 251 36.67 -14.33 14.71
CA ALA A 251 36.12 -13.36 15.64
C ALA A 251 34.90 -12.60 15.06
N PRO A 252 34.91 -12.08 13.82
CA PRO A 252 33.74 -11.40 13.27
C PRO A 252 32.56 -12.34 13.03
N THR A 253 32.78 -13.62 12.71
CA THR A 253 31.69 -14.58 12.50
C THR A 253 31.02 -15.01 13.81
N ILE A 254 31.76 -15.11 14.92
CA ILE A 254 31.19 -15.30 16.27
C ILE A 254 30.33 -14.10 16.67
N VAL A 255 30.83 -12.86 16.51
CA VAL A 255 30.05 -11.65 16.83
C VAL A 255 28.79 -11.55 15.94
N ASN A 256 28.90 -11.86 14.64
CA ASN A 256 27.77 -11.93 13.72
C ASN A 256 26.69 -12.93 14.14
N PHE A 257 27.07 -14.09 14.69
CA PHE A 257 26.12 -15.08 15.18
C PHE A 257 25.29 -14.53 16.34
N PHE A 258 25.93 -13.91 17.34
CA PHE A 258 25.22 -13.27 18.45
C PHE A 258 24.38 -12.05 18.02
N MET A 259 24.88 -11.21 17.10
CA MET A 259 24.08 -10.11 16.54
C MET A 259 22.87 -10.62 15.74
N GLY A 260 23.02 -11.74 15.01
CA GLY A 260 21.92 -12.41 14.31
C GLY A 260 20.82 -12.89 15.26
N ILE A 261 21.19 -13.50 16.40
CA ILE A 261 20.26 -13.86 17.47
C ILE A 261 19.58 -12.60 18.04
N TRP A 262 20.31 -11.51 18.23
CA TRP A 262 19.74 -10.26 18.75
C TRP A 262 18.74 -9.61 17.77
N VAL A 263 18.99 -9.65 16.46
CA VAL A 263 18.03 -9.21 15.42
C VAL A 263 16.77 -10.10 15.42
N PHE A 264 16.91 -11.41 15.63
CA PHE A 264 15.76 -12.31 15.78
C PHE A 264 14.92 -11.98 17.02
N ILE A 265 15.56 -11.79 18.18
CA ILE A 265 14.90 -11.38 19.43
C ILE A 265 14.18 -10.03 19.25
N LEU A 266 14.84 -9.03 18.65
CA LEU A 266 14.21 -7.74 18.36
C LEU A 266 13.01 -7.90 17.41
N THR A 267 13.06 -8.80 16.43
CA THR A 267 11.94 -9.05 15.52
C THR A 267 10.72 -9.62 16.27
N LEU A 268 10.93 -10.49 17.26
CA LEU A 268 9.88 -11.01 18.14
C LEU A 268 9.33 -9.97 19.15
N VAL A 269 10.18 -9.04 19.62
CA VAL A 269 9.84 -8.05 20.67
C VAL A 269 9.31 -6.73 20.09
N ARG A 270 9.40 -6.52 18.77
CA ARG A 270 8.97 -5.32 18.02
C ARG A 270 7.43 -5.24 17.94
N ASN A 271 6.85 -4.83 19.06
CA ASN A 271 5.42 -4.57 19.24
C ASN A 271 4.84 -3.55 18.25
N LEU A 272 3.52 -3.65 18.04
CA LEU A 272 2.69 -2.78 17.17
C LEU A 272 2.78 -1.27 17.48
N GLU A 273 3.27 -0.91 18.66
CA GLU A 273 3.29 0.47 19.17
C GLU A 273 4.65 1.17 19.08
N LEU A 274 5.76 0.45 18.90
CA LEU A 274 7.13 1.01 19.04
C LEU A 274 7.94 0.94 17.74
N ARG A 275 8.22 2.11 17.15
CA ARG A 275 9.08 2.23 15.96
C ARG A 275 10.57 2.08 16.29
N THR A 276 11.05 0.84 16.36
CA THR A 276 12.47 0.47 16.61
C THR A 276 13.32 0.35 15.34
N TYR A 277 12.89 0.96 14.22
CA TYR A 277 13.50 0.85 12.89
C TYR A 277 14.99 1.24 12.86
N HIS A 278 15.38 2.24 13.65
CA HIS A 278 16.77 2.68 13.78
C HIS A 278 17.68 1.60 14.41
N TRP A 279 17.22 0.90 15.44
CA TRP A 279 18.00 -0.19 16.07
C TRP A 279 18.20 -1.36 15.11
N ALA A 280 17.16 -1.73 14.35
CA ALA A 280 17.27 -2.75 13.31
C ALA A 280 18.26 -2.32 12.21
N LEU A 281 18.20 -1.07 11.76
CA LEU A 281 19.14 -0.53 10.76
C LEU A 281 20.60 -0.59 11.23
N ILE A 282 20.87 -0.17 12.46
CA ILE A 282 22.23 -0.18 13.06
C ILE A 282 22.78 -1.61 13.13
N LEU A 283 21.95 -2.59 13.53
CA LEU A 283 22.37 -3.98 13.64
C LEU A 283 22.59 -4.65 12.27
N GLU A 284 21.72 -4.39 11.29
CA GLU A 284 21.91 -4.93 9.93
C GLU A 284 23.15 -4.34 9.26
N LEU A 285 23.45 -3.05 9.48
CA LEU A 285 24.71 -2.41 9.07
C LEU A 285 25.93 -3.04 9.76
N GLY A 286 25.85 -3.24 11.08
CA GLY A 286 26.92 -3.89 11.87
C GLY A 286 27.23 -5.30 11.38
N ILE A 287 26.19 -6.12 11.15
CA ILE A 287 26.32 -7.48 10.63
C ILE A 287 26.93 -7.47 9.22
N PHE A 288 26.45 -6.59 8.33
CA PHE A 288 26.99 -6.45 6.98
C PHE A 288 28.48 -6.06 6.98
N ALA A 289 28.87 -5.11 7.84
CA ALA A 289 30.27 -4.72 8.01
C ALA A 289 31.13 -5.88 8.53
N LEU A 290 30.67 -6.62 9.55
CA LEU A 290 31.40 -7.75 10.15
C LEU A 290 31.56 -8.97 9.22
N TRP A 291 30.75 -9.11 8.16
CA TRP A 291 31.00 -10.12 7.12
C TRP A 291 32.08 -9.72 6.10
N SER A 292 32.49 -8.45 6.07
CA SER A 292 33.47 -7.95 5.09
C SER A 292 34.91 -8.43 5.35
N PRO A 293 35.45 -8.48 6.59
CA PRO A 293 36.77 -9.07 6.85
C PRO A 293 36.83 -10.57 6.53
N PRO A 294 35.88 -11.44 6.96
CA PRO A 294 35.86 -12.85 6.55
C PRO A 294 35.86 -13.04 5.03
N LEU A 295 35.03 -12.28 4.30
CA LEU A 295 34.98 -12.34 2.84
C LEU A 295 36.32 -11.95 2.22
N LYS A 296 36.94 -10.85 2.70
CA LYS A 296 38.23 -10.38 2.18
C LYS A 296 39.33 -11.40 2.42
N THR A 297 39.51 -11.89 3.65
CA THR A 297 40.59 -12.84 3.98
C THR A 297 40.50 -14.11 3.15
N ILE A 298 39.31 -14.70 3.00
CA ILE A 298 39.13 -15.92 2.20
C ILE A 298 39.41 -15.66 0.72
N VAL A 299 38.95 -14.53 0.15
CA VAL A 299 39.20 -14.16 -1.24
C VAL A 299 40.68 -13.83 -1.51
N ASP A 300 41.36 -13.14 -0.61
CA ASP A 300 42.77 -12.79 -0.75
C ASP A 300 43.67 -14.05 -0.63
N ASN A 301 43.39 -14.95 0.32
CA ASN A 301 44.06 -16.25 0.42
C ASN A 301 43.86 -17.11 -0.86
N THR A 302 42.64 -17.10 -1.40
CA THR A 302 42.30 -17.78 -2.66
C THR A 302 43.07 -17.19 -3.85
N ARG A 303 43.24 -15.87 -3.91
CA ARG A 303 44.00 -15.17 -4.97
C ARG A 303 45.50 -15.44 -4.90
N GLN A 304 46.04 -15.64 -3.71
CA GLN A 304 47.46 -15.95 -3.51
C GLN A 304 47.83 -17.41 -3.83
N THR A 305 46.84 -18.31 -3.96
CA THR A 305 47.04 -19.73 -4.30
C THR A 305 46.29 -20.15 -5.59
N PRO A 306 46.53 -19.48 -6.74
CA PRO A 306 45.82 -19.75 -7.98
C PRO A 306 46.04 -21.19 -8.44
N GLY A 307 44.94 -21.96 -8.53
CA GLY A 307 44.94 -23.39 -8.89
C GLY A 307 44.46 -24.33 -7.80
N LYS A 308 44.27 -23.88 -6.55
CA LYS A 308 43.74 -24.69 -5.43
C LYS A 308 42.47 -24.11 -4.77
N LEU A 309 41.48 -23.67 -5.55
CA LEU A 309 40.15 -23.41 -4.99
C LEU A 309 39.55 -24.72 -4.46
N SER A 310 39.37 -24.83 -3.16
CA SER A 310 38.60 -25.90 -2.56
C SER A 310 37.11 -25.68 -2.84
N LYS A 311 36.35 -26.78 -2.93
CA LYS A 311 34.88 -26.74 -2.90
C LYS A 311 34.37 -26.07 -1.62
N ALA A 312 35.14 -26.15 -0.52
CA ALA A 312 34.84 -25.49 0.75
C ALA A 312 34.94 -23.96 0.63
N ASP A 313 35.96 -23.43 -0.04
CA ASP A 313 36.17 -21.98 -0.21
C ASP A 313 35.04 -21.38 -1.04
N ILE A 314 34.72 -22.02 -2.17
CA ILE A 314 33.62 -21.63 -3.07
C ILE A 314 32.29 -21.63 -2.30
N ALA A 315 32.00 -22.67 -1.52
CA ALA A 315 30.79 -22.74 -0.70
C ALA A 315 30.75 -21.63 0.36
N THR A 316 31.86 -21.42 1.07
CA THR A 316 31.96 -20.41 2.14
C THR A 316 31.76 -19.00 1.59
N ILE A 317 32.48 -18.62 0.52
CA ILE A 317 32.32 -17.34 -0.19
C ILE A 317 30.86 -17.17 -0.66
N SER A 318 30.25 -18.23 -1.21
CA SER A 318 28.86 -18.19 -1.70
C SER A 318 27.85 -17.92 -0.58
N PHE A 319 27.95 -18.63 0.56
CA PHE A 319 27.06 -18.40 1.70
C PHE A 319 27.27 -17.01 2.35
N ILE A 320 28.51 -16.52 2.40
CA ILE A 320 28.80 -15.15 2.85
C ILE A 320 28.15 -14.12 1.92
N ALA A 321 28.37 -14.23 0.61
CA ALA A 321 27.82 -13.30 -0.38
C ALA A 321 26.28 -13.30 -0.38
N ILE A 322 25.65 -14.48 -0.27
CA ILE A 322 24.19 -14.63 -0.13
C ILE A 322 23.69 -13.94 1.14
N ASN A 323 24.33 -14.16 2.30
CA ASN A 323 23.96 -13.48 3.55
C ASN A 323 24.12 -11.96 3.43
N MET A 324 25.24 -11.47 2.89
CA MET A 324 25.46 -10.03 2.67
C MET A 324 24.41 -9.41 1.73
N ALA A 325 23.93 -10.15 0.71
CA ALA A 325 22.83 -9.70 -0.15
C ALA A 325 21.49 -9.59 0.61
N PHE A 326 21.15 -10.58 1.47
CA PHE A 326 20.00 -10.47 2.37
C PHE A 326 20.12 -9.25 3.30
N ARG A 327 21.28 -9.04 3.92
CA ARG A 327 21.55 -7.90 4.82
C ARG A 327 21.43 -6.55 4.08
N LEU A 328 21.93 -6.44 2.86
CA LEU A 328 21.80 -5.22 2.04
C LEU A 328 20.34 -4.86 1.74
N LEU A 329 19.51 -5.85 1.39
CA LEU A 329 18.07 -5.63 1.19
C LEU A 329 17.38 -5.21 2.51
N ASN A 330 17.76 -5.83 3.63
CA ASN A 330 17.25 -5.47 4.96
C ASN A 330 17.62 -4.03 5.35
N ILE A 331 18.86 -3.59 5.09
CA ILE A 331 19.34 -2.21 5.27
C ILE A 331 18.49 -1.24 4.45
N LEU A 332 18.33 -1.49 3.14
CA LEU A 332 17.56 -0.61 2.24
C LEU A 332 16.11 -0.45 2.71
N GLY A 333 15.42 -1.54 3.04
CA GLY A 333 14.05 -1.47 3.57
C GLY A 333 13.94 -0.82 4.95
N ASN A 334 14.93 -0.97 5.84
CA ASN A 334 14.96 -0.26 7.12
C ASN A 334 15.18 1.26 6.94
N ILE A 335 16.01 1.70 5.98
CA ILE A 335 16.16 3.12 5.63
C ILE A 335 14.81 3.71 5.17
N ILE A 336 14.07 2.99 4.32
CA ILE A 336 12.74 3.39 3.86
C ILE A 336 11.74 3.48 5.02
N LEU A 337 11.81 2.53 5.98
CA LEU A 337 10.96 2.52 7.17
C LEU A 337 11.29 3.67 8.14
N VAL A 338 12.56 4.03 8.31
CA VAL A 338 12.98 5.22 9.09
C VAL A 338 12.47 6.51 8.43
N ALA A 339 12.42 6.57 7.09
CA ALA A 339 11.92 7.72 6.33
C ALA A 339 10.38 7.85 6.27
N GLU A 340 9.63 7.18 7.18
CA GLU A 340 8.16 7.24 7.33
C GLU A 340 7.34 7.08 6.02
N TYR A 341 7.81 6.23 5.12
CA TYR A 341 7.28 6.16 3.76
C TYR A 341 5.82 5.68 3.66
N GLU A 342 4.95 6.48 3.05
CA GLU A 342 3.57 6.09 2.68
C GLU A 342 3.55 4.93 1.66
N PHE A 343 3.59 3.68 2.12
CA PHE A 343 3.61 2.50 1.23
C PHE A 343 2.28 2.31 0.46
N TRP A 344 1.17 2.81 1.00
CA TRP A 344 -0.17 2.77 0.38
C TRP A 344 -0.28 3.70 -0.83
N ASP A 345 0.58 4.73 -0.90
CA ASP A 345 0.66 5.68 -2.00
C ASP A 345 0.88 4.99 -3.37
N ARG A 346 1.36 3.73 -3.39
CA ARG A 346 1.44 2.90 -4.61
C ARG A 346 0.09 2.66 -5.31
N PHE A 347 -1.03 2.77 -4.60
CA PHE A 347 -2.37 2.57 -5.15
C PHE A 347 -3.10 3.86 -5.54
N ARG A 348 -2.59 5.06 -5.17
CA ARG A 348 -3.20 6.33 -5.63
C ARG A 348 -3.12 6.42 -7.17
N PRO A 349 -4.17 6.91 -7.86
CA PRO A 349 -4.26 6.91 -9.32
C PRO A 349 -3.30 7.91 -9.98
N ASP A 350 -3.40 8.05 -11.31
CA ASP A 350 -2.84 9.17 -12.11
C ASP A 350 -1.31 9.36 -12.08
N LYS A 351 -0.57 8.36 -11.60
CA LYS A 351 0.90 8.36 -11.60
C LYS A 351 1.49 7.84 -12.91
N SER A 352 2.63 8.40 -13.31
CA SER A 352 3.44 7.92 -14.43
C SER A 352 3.94 6.48 -14.21
N ARG A 353 4.21 5.74 -15.30
CA ARG A 353 4.64 4.33 -15.25
C ARG A 353 5.89 4.14 -14.38
N ILE A 354 6.90 5.00 -14.56
CA ILE A 354 8.15 4.99 -13.77
C ILE A 354 7.85 5.20 -12.28
N ARG A 355 7.00 6.17 -11.91
CA ARG A 355 6.64 6.41 -10.51
C ARG A 355 5.89 5.22 -9.91
N ARG A 356 5.02 4.53 -10.67
CA ARG A 356 4.35 3.29 -10.21
C ARG A 356 5.36 2.17 -9.96
N PHE A 357 6.33 1.96 -10.86
CA PHE A 357 7.38 0.96 -10.69
C PHE A 357 8.24 1.24 -9.45
N LEU A 358 8.71 2.48 -9.26
CA LEU A 358 9.43 2.88 -8.05
C LEU A 358 8.59 2.68 -6.78
N LYS A 359 7.29 3.00 -6.81
CA LYS A 359 6.36 2.72 -5.70
C LYS A 359 6.19 1.21 -5.43
N GLN A 360 6.35 0.34 -6.42
CA GLN A 360 6.34 -1.11 -6.25
C GLN A 360 7.65 -1.63 -5.67
N VAL A 361 8.82 -1.19 -6.17
CA VAL A 361 10.14 -1.58 -5.65
C VAL A 361 10.30 -1.17 -4.18
N VAL A 362 9.91 0.05 -3.82
CA VAL A 362 9.99 0.51 -2.42
C VAL A 362 9.02 -0.25 -1.52
N ALA A 363 7.82 -0.59 -2.01
CA ALA A 363 6.90 -1.45 -1.26
C ALA A 363 7.44 -2.88 -1.09
N PHE A 364 8.11 -3.44 -2.10
CA PHE A 364 8.80 -4.73 -2.00
C PHE A 364 9.89 -4.70 -0.92
N LEU A 365 10.75 -3.67 -0.89
CA LEU A 365 11.79 -3.51 0.13
C LEU A 365 11.20 -3.39 1.55
N VAL A 366 10.10 -2.66 1.74
CA VAL A 366 9.38 -2.58 3.02
C VAL A 366 8.83 -3.95 3.44
N PHE A 367 8.21 -4.69 2.51
CA PHE A 367 7.64 -6.01 2.78
C PHE A 367 8.70 -7.11 2.95
N TRP A 368 9.89 -6.93 2.38
CA TRP A 368 11.05 -7.79 2.57
C TRP A 368 11.64 -7.63 3.97
N THR A 369 11.84 -6.39 4.43
CA THR A 369 12.48 -6.11 5.72
C THR A 369 11.53 -6.28 6.91
N TYR A 370 10.30 -5.75 6.84
CA TYR A 370 9.33 -5.84 7.94
C TYR A 370 7.88 -5.53 7.47
N PRO A 371 7.12 -6.56 7.04
CA PRO A 371 5.76 -6.37 6.55
C PRO A 371 4.75 -5.97 7.63
N GLN A 372 5.01 -6.29 8.90
CA GLN A 372 4.17 -5.89 10.04
C GLN A 372 4.17 -4.37 10.31
N SER A 373 4.95 -3.58 9.56
CA SER A 373 4.82 -2.12 9.48
C SER A 373 3.40 -1.66 9.12
N VAL A 374 2.62 -2.49 8.40
CA VAL A 374 1.21 -2.24 8.08
C VAL A 374 0.29 -2.37 9.30
N GLU A 375 0.67 -3.20 10.29
CA GLU A 375 -0.12 -3.47 11.50
C GLU A 375 0.15 -2.43 12.62
N GLN A 376 1.13 -1.54 12.45
CA GLN A 376 1.41 -0.50 13.44
C GLN A 376 0.27 0.53 13.55
N SER A 377 0.05 1.01 14.77
CA SER A 377 -0.89 2.11 15.04
C SER A 377 -0.44 3.41 14.37
N TYR A 378 -1.39 4.24 13.94
CA TYR A 378 -1.13 5.54 13.31
C TYR A 378 -1.79 6.68 14.12
N PRO A 379 -1.07 7.78 14.42
CA PRO A 379 0.36 7.99 14.23
C PRO A 379 1.19 7.05 15.13
N GLY A 380 2.26 6.47 14.60
CA GLY A 380 3.06 5.48 15.33
C GLY A 380 4.01 6.15 16.33
N LYS A 381 3.99 5.70 17.59
CA LYS A 381 4.85 6.23 18.64
C LYS A 381 6.32 5.83 18.37
N TRP A 382 7.21 6.81 18.35
CA TRP A 382 8.65 6.57 18.43
C TRP A 382 9.01 6.29 19.91
N TRP A 383 10.07 5.50 20.13
CA TRP A 383 10.65 5.22 21.46
C TRP A 383 10.74 6.48 22.36
N PHE A 384 11.09 7.62 21.77
CA PHE A 384 11.35 8.87 22.49
C PHE A 384 10.10 9.73 22.74
N THR A 385 8.98 9.47 22.04
CA THR A 385 7.78 10.33 22.08
C THR A 385 6.73 9.79 23.05
N LYS A 386 6.76 10.28 24.30
CA LYS A 386 5.75 9.96 25.34
C LYS A 386 4.36 10.63 25.15
N ARG A 387 4.17 11.50 24.16
CA ARG A 387 2.88 12.20 23.96
C ARG A 387 1.87 11.31 23.26
N GLU A 388 0.70 11.19 23.85
CA GLU A 388 -0.49 10.65 23.20
C GLU A 388 -1.24 11.80 22.50
N PRO A 389 -1.70 11.63 21.25
CA PRO A 389 -2.64 12.57 20.63
C PRO A 389 -3.94 12.60 21.43
N ARG A 390 -4.54 13.77 21.66
CA ARG A 390 -5.82 13.83 22.38
C ARG A 390 -6.98 13.41 21.46
N PRO A 391 -8.07 12.79 21.97
CA PRO A 391 -9.09 12.16 21.11
C PRO A 391 -9.84 13.08 20.14
N TRP A 392 -9.72 14.40 20.30
CA TRP A 392 -10.31 15.43 19.44
C TRP A 392 -9.34 16.00 18.39
N GLU A 393 -8.08 15.54 18.35
CA GLU A 393 -6.98 16.12 17.57
C GLU A 393 -6.70 15.34 16.26
N ALA A 394 -7.66 14.49 15.85
CA ALA A 394 -7.48 13.46 14.82
C ALA A 394 -8.42 13.64 13.61
#